data_AF-A0A2U3AF27-F1
#
_entry.id   AF-A0A2U3AF27-F1
#
_cell.length_a   1.000
_cell.length_b   1.000
_cell.length_c   1.000
_cell.angle_alpha   90.00
_cell.angle_beta   90.00
_cell.angle_gamma   90.00
#
_symmetry.space_group_name_H-M   'P 1'
#
loop_
_entity.id
_entity.type
_entity.pdbx_description
1 polymer ?
#
loop_
_entity_poly.entity_id
_entity_poly.type
_entity_poly.pdbx_seq_one_letter_code
_entity_poly.pdbx_strand_id
1 'polypeptide(L)'
;MVQDDKLRKIYYELFKKLKKKVNHLKKEKKYSTSQYHKNKSLHIIVYDKEVERMANNKPPMKWEVGVIRFEVCIEKAHLQYQKSKKGEERNLRNYFRKAKYQGYMEKYLFKIFPTGDFYSYSDLESIIYKLSEKPNIKNNMKKFVKLVSNGNLDRAANEYSPNTYRKYMKLFNGYG
;
A
#
# COMPACT_ATOMS: atom_id res chain seq x y z
N MET A 1 10.10 -14.67 2.40
CA MET A 1 9.39 -15.33 1.27
C MET A 1 8.14 -15.95 1.84
N VAL A 2 7.02 -15.88 1.12
CA VAL A 2 5.74 -16.47 1.54
C VAL A 2 5.52 -17.71 0.69
N GLN A 3 6.01 -18.86 1.16
CA GLN A 3 5.96 -20.11 0.39
C GLN A 3 4.53 -20.63 0.22
N ASP A 4 3.65 -20.36 1.19
CA ASP A 4 2.25 -20.76 1.12
C ASP A 4 1.44 -19.88 0.15
N ASP A 5 1.02 -20.48 -0.96
CA ASP A 5 0.15 -19.89 -1.97
C ASP A 5 -1.18 -19.36 -1.42
N LYS A 6 -1.79 -20.06 -0.45
CA LYS A 6 -3.04 -19.63 0.18
C LYS A 6 -2.81 -18.35 0.97
N LEU A 7 -1.70 -18.28 1.71
CA LEU A 7 -1.32 -17.07 2.43
C LEU A 7 -1.03 -15.90 1.49
N ARG A 8 -0.37 -16.13 0.35
CA ARG A 8 -0.19 -15.09 -0.69
C ARG A 8 -1.53 -14.56 -1.20
N LYS A 9 -2.49 -15.44 -1.49
CA LYS A 9 -3.86 -15.04 -1.89
C LYS A 9 -4.54 -14.18 -0.83
N ILE A 10 -4.41 -14.53 0.45
CA ILE A 10 -4.95 -13.73 1.56
C ILE A 10 -4.36 -12.32 1.55
N TYR A 11 -3.03 -12.16 1.37
CA TYR A 11 -2.42 -10.84 1.26
C TYR A 11 -3.03 -9.99 0.14
N TYR A 12 -3.30 -10.56 -1.03
CA TYR A 12 -3.96 -9.80 -2.11
C TYR A 12 -5.40 -9.41 -1.77
N GLU A 13 -6.17 -10.27 -1.08
CA GLU A 13 -7.50 -9.90 -0.59
C GLU A 13 -7.43 -8.76 0.44
N LEU A 14 -6.43 -8.78 1.33
CA LEU A 14 -6.17 -7.69 2.27
C LEU A 14 -5.76 -6.40 1.55
N PHE A 15 -4.88 -6.47 0.55
CA PHE A 15 -4.48 -5.33 -0.25
C PHE A 15 -5.64 -4.71 -1.05
N LYS A 16 -6.67 -5.52 -1.40
CA LYS A 16 -7.90 -5.01 -2.01
C LYS A 16 -8.65 -4.01 -1.11
N LYS A 17 -8.55 -4.16 0.21
CA LYS A 17 -9.16 -3.26 1.22
C LYS A 17 -8.43 -1.92 1.39
N LEU A 18 -7.22 -1.78 0.84
CA LEU A 18 -6.48 -0.53 0.83
C LEU A 18 -7.10 0.50 -0.13
N LYS A 19 -6.72 1.78 0.04
CA LYS A 19 -7.25 2.90 -0.74
C LYS A 19 -7.13 2.67 -2.25
N LYS A 20 -8.20 2.94 -2.99
CA LYS A 20 -8.24 2.93 -4.45
C LYS A 20 -7.60 4.17 -5.04
N LYS A 21 -7.61 5.31 -4.34
CA LYS A 21 -6.99 6.55 -4.83
C LYS A 21 -6.11 7.17 -3.77
N VAL A 22 -4.85 7.43 -4.12
CA VAL A 22 -3.90 8.15 -3.26
C VAL A 22 -3.25 9.23 -4.11
N ASN A 23 -3.49 10.50 -3.75
CA ASN A 23 -3.11 11.65 -4.57
C ASN A 23 -3.66 11.51 -6.00
N HIS A 24 -2.78 11.57 -7.01
CA HIS A 24 -3.12 11.38 -8.41
C HIS A 24 -3.04 9.91 -8.87
N LEU A 25 -2.60 8.99 -8.01
CA LEU A 25 -2.50 7.56 -8.34
C LEU A 25 -3.86 6.90 -8.15
N LYS A 26 -4.31 6.18 -9.18
CA LYS A 26 -5.56 5.43 -9.17
C LYS A 26 -5.27 3.93 -9.27
N LYS A 27 -5.98 3.16 -8.46
CA LYS A 27 -5.93 1.70 -8.45
C LYS A 27 -6.57 1.16 -9.71
N GLU A 28 -5.87 0.26 -10.38
CA GLU A 28 -6.40 -0.49 -11.51
C GLU A 28 -6.59 -1.95 -11.11
N LYS A 29 -7.77 -2.49 -11.42
CA LYS A 29 -8.06 -3.90 -11.25
C LYS A 29 -7.68 -4.59 -12.55
N LYS A 30 -6.46 -5.11 -12.61
CA LYS A 30 -5.96 -5.82 -13.81
C LYS A 30 -5.89 -7.32 -13.61
N TYR A 31 -5.35 -7.78 -12.48
CA TYR A 31 -5.21 -9.22 -12.21
C TYR A 31 -5.52 -9.55 -10.75
N SER A 32 -5.79 -10.83 -10.46
CA SER A 32 -6.11 -11.32 -9.11
C SER A 32 -4.88 -11.40 -8.19
N THR A 33 -3.70 -11.67 -8.77
CA THR A 33 -2.40 -11.80 -8.06
C THR A 33 -1.57 -10.53 -8.12
N SER A 34 -2.19 -9.40 -8.44
CA SER A 34 -1.48 -8.12 -8.49
C SER A 34 -2.38 -6.93 -8.22
N GLN A 35 -1.75 -5.82 -7.86
CA GLN A 35 -2.39 -4.56 -7.61
C GLN A 35 -1.53 -3.45 -8.20
N TYR A 36 -2.15 -2.63 -9.05
CA TYR A 36 -1.51 -1.50 -9.70
C TYR A 36 -2.13 -0.21 -9.21
N HIS A 37 -1.30 0.79 -8.94
CA HIS A 37 -1.70 2.17 -8.74
C HIS A 37 -0.89 3.05 -9.68
N LYS A 38 -1.55 3.69 -10.64
CA LYS A 38 -0.83 4.39 -11.71
C LYS A 38 -1.33 5.80 -11.98
N ASN A 39 -0.43 6.61 -12.52
CA ASN A 39 -0.69 7.87 -13.20
C ASN A 39 0.35 8.04 -14.33
N LYS A 40 0.31 9.16 -15.07
CA LYS A 40 1.21 9.41 -16.21
C LYS A 40 2.71 9.47 -15.86
N SER A 41 3.05 9.63 -14.58
CA SER A 41 4.40 9.91 -14.11
C SER A 41 4.99 8.80 -13.24
N LEU A 42 4.14 7.94 -12.66
CA LEU A 42 4.55 6.95 -11.67
C LEU A 42 3.58 5.77 -11.64
N HIS A 43 4.11 4.55 -11.59
CA HIS A 43 3.38 3.33 -11.32
C HIS A 43 3.86 2.70 -10.01
N ILE A 44 2.93 2.20 -9.21
CA ILE A 44 3.22 1.41 -8.03
C ILE A 44 2.56 0.06 -8.23
N ILE A 45 3.35 -1.00 -8.07
CA ILE A 45 2.93 -2.35 -8.43
C ILE A 45 3.24 -3.27 -7.25
N VAL A 46 2.26 -4.09 -6.91
CA VAL A 46 2.42 -5.24 -6.03
C VAL A 46 1.97 -6.47 -6.76
N TYR A 47 2.80 -7.49 -6.84
CA TYR A 47 2.46 -8.70 -7.60
C TYR A 47 3.23 -9.93 -7.13
N ASP A 48 2.69 -11.09 -7.44
CA ASP A 48 3.34 -12.37 -7.18
C ASP A 48 4.36 -12.60 -8.29
N LYS A 49 5.64 -12.59 -7.93
CA LYS A 49 6.73 -12.63 -8.91
C LYS A 49 6.79 -13.98 -9.60
N GLU A 50 6.52 -15.05 -8.88
CA GLU A 50 6.53 -16.41 -9.42
C GLU A 50 5.40 -16.58 -10.44
N VAL A 51 4.19 -16.17 -10.08
CA VAL A 51 3.02 -16.21 -10.98
C VAL A 51 3.25 -15.33 -12.22
N GLU A 52 3.83 -14.14 -12.06
CA GLU A 52 4.16 -13.27 -13.20
C GLU A 52 5.15 -13.93 -14.17
N ARG A 53 6.16 -14.62 -13.67
CA ARG A 53 7.15 -15.33 -14.49
C ARG A 53 6.51 -16.47 -15.26
N MET A 54 5.73 -17.31 -14.57
CA MET A 54 5.00 -18.42 -15.19
C MET A 54 4.03 -17.94 -16.28
N ALA A 55 3.26 -16.87 -16.00
CA ALA A 55 2.35 -16.28 -16.98
C ALA A 55 3.05 -15.74 -18.24
N ASN A 56 4.33 -15.37 -18.11
CA ASN A 56 5.17 -14.89 -19.20
C ASN A 56 6.02 -16.01 -19.85
N ASN A 57 5.69 -17.28 -19.62
CA ASN A 57 6.42 -18.46 -20.11
C ASN A 57 7.91 -18.42 -19.75
N LYS A 58 8.24 -17.90 -18.56
CA LYS A 58 9.61 -17.86 -18.03
C LYS A 58 9.68 -18.65 -16.73
N PRO A 59 10.68 -19.53 -16.56
CA PRO A 59 10.86 -20.22 -15.29
C PRO A 59 11.20 -19.20 -14.18
N PRO A 60 10.58 -19.30 -12.99
CA PRO A 60 10.96 -18.48 -11.85
C PRO A 60 12.38 -18.86 -11.40
N MET A 61 13.19 -17.86 -11.05
CA MET A 61 14.49 -18.11 -10.42
C MET A 61 14.30 -18.53 -8.96
N LYS A 62 15.29 -19.22 -8.37
CA LYS A 62 15.21 -19.71 -6.97
C LYS A 62 14.85 -18.62 -5.96
N TRP A 63 15.32 -17.40 -6.17
CA TRP A 63 15.04 -16.24 -5.32
C TRP A 63 13.73 -15.50 -5.67
N GLU A 64 13.00 -15.94 -6.69
CA GLU A 64 11.70 -15.38 -7.10
C GLU A 64 10.51 -16.23 -6.60
N VAL A 65 10.76 -17.48 -6.24
CA VAL A 65 9.75 -18.40 -5.69
C VAL A 65 9.20 -17.88 -4.35
N GLY A 66 7.88 -17.82 -4.23
CA GLY A 66 7.19 -17.31 -3.04
C GLY A 66 7.44 -15.83 -2.75
N VAL A 67 7.80 -15.01 -3.76
CA VAL A 67 8.07 -13.58 -3.57
C VAL A 67 6.87 -12.72 -3.99
N ILE A 68 6.32 -11.97 -3.04
CA ILE A 68 5.47 -10.81 -3.32
C ILE A 68 6.39 -9.60 -3.52
N ARG A 69 6.42 -9.05 -4.74
CA ARG A 69 7.30 -7.93 -5.07
C ARG A 69 6.53 -6.61 -5.05
N PHE A 70 7.16 -5.59 -4.47
CA PHE A 70 6.70 -4.20 -4.46
C PHE A 70 7.63 -3.38 -5.35
N GLU A 71 7.06 -2.63 -6.29
CA GLU A 71 7.81 -1.80 -7.22
C GLU A 71 7.24 -0.38 -7.27
N VAL A 72 8.15 0.60 -7.41
CA VAL A 72 7.83 1.99 -7.73
C VAL A 72 8.52 2.31 -9.06
N CYS A 73 7.76 2.30 -10.14
CA CYS A 73 8.25 2.59 -11.48
C CYS A 73 8.12 4.10 -11.74
N ILE A 74 9.24 4.72 -12.10
CA ILE A 74 9.31 6.16 -12.40
C ILE A 74 9.26 6.34 -13.91
N GLU A 75 8.26 7.06 -14.40
CA GLU A 75 8.08 7.30 -15.82
C GLU A 75 8.84 8.53 -16.31
N LYS A 76 9.03 8.64 -17.63
CA LYS A 76 9.73 9.75 -18.29
C LYS A 76 9.22 11.12 -17.87
N ALA A 77 7.90 11.26 -17.66
CA ALA A 77 7.28 12.51 -17.24
C ALA A 77 7.76 12.97 -15.84
N HIS A 78 7.95 12.04 -14.91
CA HIS A 78 8.50 12.36 -13.59
C HIS A 78 9.97 12.76 -13.67
N LEU A 79 10.78 12.03 -14.46
CA LEU A 79 12.18 12.37 -14.67
C LEU A 79 12.35 13.76 -15.29
N GLN A 80 11.48 14.11 -16.24
CA GLN A 80 11.46 15.43 -16.86
C GLN A 80 11.12 16.52 -15.84
N TYR A 81 10.14 16.27 -14.97
CA TYR A 81 9.78 17.19 -13.89
C TYR A 81 10.92 17.37 -12.89
N GLN A 82 11.61 16.31 -12.47
CA GLN A 82 12.76 16.43 -11.55
C GLN A 82 13.89 17.25 -12.18
N LYS A 83 14.17 17.05 -13.48
CA LYS A 83 15.17 17.85 -14.20
C LYS A 83 14.77 19.32 -14.25
N SER A 84 13.55 19.63 -14.69
CA SER A 84 13.13 21.01 -14.94
C SER A 84 12.84 21.82 -13.67
N LYS A 85 12.36 21.17 -12.60
CA LYS A 85 11.96 21.84 -11.35
C LYS A 85 12.95 21.69 -10.21
N LYS A 86 13.84 20.68 -10.26
CA LYS A 86 14.80 20.43 -9.17
C LYS A 86 16.25 20.33 -9.64
N GLY A 87 16.51 20.53 -10.93
CA GLY A 87 17.86 20.44 -11.49
C GLY A 87 18.46 19.03 -11.44
N GLU A 88 17.66 17.98 -11.22
CA GLU A 88 18.21 16.62 -11.14
C GLU A 88 18.52 16.07 -12.54
N GLU A 89 19.79 15.78 -12.80
CA GLU A 89 20.19 15.18 -14.07
C GLU A 89 19.62 13.77 -14.26
N ARG A 90 19.24 13.47 -15.51
CA ARG A 90 18.65 12.19 -15.94
C ARG A 90 19.72 11.14 -16.27
N ASN A 91 20.55 10.81 -15.30
CA ASN A 91 21.58 9.77 -15.43
C ASN A 91 21.37 8.63 -14.42
N LEU A 92 21.82 7.42 -14.75
CA LEU A 92 21.62 6.24 -13.89
C LEU A 92 22.27 6.43 -12.52
N ARG A 93 23.46 7.05 -12.46
CA ARG A 93 24.20 7.29 -11.21
C ARG A 93 23.40 8.11 -10.19
N ASN A 94 22.52 9.00 -10.63
CA ASN A 94 21.67 9.78 -9.74
C ASN A 94 20.44 9.00 -9.27
N TYR A 95 19.90 8.10 -10.10
CA TYR A 95 18.68 7.35 -9.78
C TYR A 95 18.93 6.01 -9.09
N PHE A 96 20.10 5.40 -9.30
CA PHE A 96 20.50 4.11 -8.73
C PHE A 96 21.27 4.31 -7.43
N ARG A 97 20.82 5.28 -6.62
CA ARG A 97 21.33 5.50 -5.27
C ARG A 97 20.35 4.92 -4.26
N LYS A 98 20.86 4.15 -3.29
CA LYS A 98 20.06 3.54 -2.22
C LYS A 98 19.15 4.56 -1.51
N ALA A 99 19.68 5.73 -1.17
CA ALA A 99 18.92 6.79 -0.52
C ALA A 99 17.75 7.29 -1.38
N LYS A 100 17.95 7.37 -2.71
CA LYS A 100 16.89 7.81 -3.62
C LYS A 100 15.82 6.74 -3.78
N TYR A 101 16.23 5.47 -3.89
CA TYR A 101 15.32 4.32 -3.84
C TYR A 101 14.46 4.33 -2.56
N GLN A 102 15.09 4.43 -1.39
CA GLN A 102 14.40 4.49 -0.10
C GLN A 102 13.41 5.66 -0.05
N GLY A 103 13.84 6.85 -0.47
CA GLY A 103 12.98 8.02 -0.54
C GLY A 103 11.77 7.84 -1.48
N TYR A 104 11.91 7.12 -2.59
CA TYR A 104 10.76 6.78 -3.46
C TYR A 104 9.82 5.78 -2.78
N MET A 105 10.35 4.73 -2.16
CA MET A 105 9.53 3.73 -1.46
C MET A 105 8.74 4.38 -0.32
N GLU A 106 9.40 5.15 0.55
CA GLU A 106 8.74 5.84 1.66
C GLU A 106 7.69 6.86 1.18
N LYS A 107 8.04 7.66 0.17
CA LYS A 107 7.17 8.72 -0.31
C LYS A 107 5.92 8.22 -1.02
N TYR A 108 6.03 7.10 -1.74
CA TYR A 108 5.00 6.62 -2.65
C TYR A 108 4.38 5.29 -2.21
N LEU A 109 5.21 4.29 -1.88
CA LEU A 109 4.70 2.96 -1.53
C LEU A 109 3.94 2.95 -0.21
N PHE A 110 4.53 3.50 0.86
CA PHE A 110 3.93 3.43 2.21
C PHE A 110 2.66 4.26 2.38
N LYS A 111 2.39 5.18 1.44
CA LYS A 111 1.10 5.90 1.40
C LYS A 111 -0.05 5.02 0.90
N ILE A 112 0.25 3.96 0.15
CA ILE A 112 -0.71 3.02 -0.39
C ILE A 112 -0.77 1.77 0.49
N PHE A 113 0.39 1.30 0.93
CA PHE A 113 0.57 0.13 1.78
C PHE A 113 1.10 0.60 3.14
N PRO A 114 0.21 0.95 4.09
CA PRO A 114 0.62 1.30 5.44
C PRO A 114 1.44 0.17 6.07
N THR A 115 2.35 0.52 6.97
CA THR A 115 3.27 -0.42 7.62
C THR A 115 2.69 -1.14 8.84
N GLY A 116 1.42 -0.87 9.20
CA GLY A 116 0.75 -1.54 10.31
C GLY A 116 0.16 -2.89 9.92
N ASP A 117 -0.20 -3.68 10.93
CA ASP A 117 -0.77 -5.01 10.73
C ASP A 117 -2.23 -4.97 10.23
N PHE A 118 -2.61 -6.06 9.55
CA PHE A 118 -4.01 -6.33 9.27
C PHE A 118 -4.61 -7.12 10.41
N TYR A 119 -5.75 -6.64 10.93
CA TYR A 119 -6.49 -7.28 12.00
C TYR A 119 -7.89 -7.64 11.54
N SER A 120 -8.45 -8.69 12.15
CA SER A 120 -9.89 -8.96 12.01
C SER A 120 -10.70 -7.88 12.76
N TYR A 121 -11.99 -7.79 12.44
CA TYR A 121 -12.89 -6.86 13.14
C TYR A 121 -12.95 -7.13 14.65
N SER A 122 -13.05 -8.41 15.05
CA SER A 122 -13.11 -8.82 16.46
C SER A 122 -11.82 -8.51 17.23
N ASP A 123 -10.67 -8.69 16.57
CA ASP A 123 -9.37 -8.39 17.19
C ASP A 123 -9.23 -6.89 17.42
N LEU A 124 -9.62 -6.07 16.44
CA LEU A 124 -9.62 -4.61 16.59
C LEU A 124 -10.57 -4.13 17.68
N GLU A 125 -11.76 -4.73 17.82
CA GLU A 125 -12.66 -4.36 18.91
C GLU A 125 -12.04 -4.66 20.29
N SER A 126 -11.36 -5.79 20.41
CA SER A 126 -10.65 -6.20 21.63
C SER A 126 -9.47 -5.27 21.93
N ILE A 127 -8.70 -4.88 20.92
CA ILE A 127 -7.62 -3.88 21.04
C ILE A 127 -8.20 -2.54 21.49
N ILE A 128 -9.22 -2.03 20.80
CA ILE A 128 -9.89 -0.75 21.13
C ILE A 128 -10.42 -0.74 22.56
N TYR A 129 -11.00 -1.86 23.02
CA TYR A 129 -11.51 -1.99 24.38
C TYR A 129 -10.42 -1.76 25.43
N LYS A 130 -9.22 -2.31 25.21
CA LYS A 130 -8.07 -2.23 26.13
C LYS A 130 -7.36 -0.86 26.13
N LEU A 131 -7.62 0.01 25.15
CA LEU A 131 -6.94 1.32 25.06
C LEU A 131 -7.27 2.24 26.24
N SER A 132 -6.33 3.09 26.66
CA SER A 132 -6.57 4.15 27.64
C SER A 132 -7.17 5.41 27.00
N GLU A 133 -8.19 5.24 26.16
CA GLU A 133 -8.86 6.32 25.43
C GLU A 133 -10.27 6.60 25.99
N LYS A 134 -10.75 7.83 25.81
CA LYS A 134 -12.10 8.22 26.26
C LYS A 134 -13.18 7.37 25.58
N PRO A 135 -14.30 7.04 26.25
CA PRO A 135 -15.35 6.19 25.68
C PRO A 135 -15.88 6.67 24.31
N ASN A 136 -16.03 7.98 24.13
CA ASN A 136 -16.46 8.55 22.86
C ASN A 136 -15.44 8.30 21.73
N ILE A 137 -14.14 8.37 22.03
CA ILE A 137 -13.07 8.08 21.06
C ILE A 137 -13.10 6.60 20.68
N LYS A 138 -13.20 5.70 21.67
CA LYS A 138 -13.34 4.25 21.43
C LYS A 138 -14.55 3.93 20.55
N ASN A 139 -15.70 4.54 20.81
CA ASN A 139 -16.91 4.34 20.00
C ASN A 139 -16.71 4.79 18.56
N ASN A 140 -16.03 5.93 18.34
CA ASN A 140 -15.73 6.40 16.98
C ASN A 140 -14.68 5.52 16.27
N MET A 141 -13.70 4.98 17.01
CA MET A 141 -12.75 4.00 16.47
C MET A 141 -13.46 2.73 16.01
N LYS A 142 -14.41 2.20 16.81
CA LYS A 142 -15.23 1.04 16.42
C LYS A 142 -16.04 1.32 15.16
N LYS A 143 -16.68 2.50 15.06
CA LYS A 143 -17.40 2.93 13.85
C LYS A 143 -16.48 2.99 12.63
N PHE A 144 -15.28 3.55 12.77
CA PHE A 144 -14.27 3.60 11.72
C PHE A 144 -13.91 2.19 11.24
N VAL A 145 -13.58 1.28 12.16
CA VAL A 145 -13.20 -0.11 11.84
C VAL A 145 -14.36 -0.85 11.16
N LYS A 146 -15.60 -0.65 11.63
CA LYS A 146 -16.80 -1.25 11.02
C LYS A 146 -16.98 -0.81 9.57
N LEU A 147 -16.75 0.48 9.26
CA LEU A 147 -16.81 1.00 7.89
C LEU A 147 -15.76 0.38 6.98
N VAL A 148 -14.53 0.20 7.48
CA VAL A 148 -13.45 -0.44 6.71
C VAL A 148 -13.73 -1.93 6.51
N SER A 149 -14.18 -2.64 7.53
CA SER A 149 -14.53 -4.06 7.47
C SER A 149 -15.60 -4.33 6.41
N ASN A 150 -16.71 -3.59 6.47
CA ASN A 150 -17.82 -3.66 5.51
C ASN A 150 -17.47 -3.11 4.12
N GLY A 151 -16.28 -2.55 3.92
CA GLY A 151 -15.90 -1.86 2.71
C GLY A 151 -14.41 -1.92 2.46
N ASN A 152 -13.76 -0.76 2.55
CA ASN A 152 -12.34 -0.53 2.38
C ASN A 152 -11.97 0.84 3.00
N LEU A 153 -10.68 1.20 2.96
CA LEU A 153 -10.21 2.48 3.47
C LEU A 153 -10.79 3.72 2.76
N ASP A 154 -11.26 3.60 1.51
CA ASP A 154 -11.91 4.74 0.83
C ASP A 154 -13.28 5.05 1.45
N ARG A 155 -14.04 4.02 1.89
CA ARG A 155 -15.34 4.22 2.54
C ARG A 155 -15.19 5.07 3.80
N ALA A 156 -14.20 4.74 4.64
CA ALA A 156 -13.89 5.55 5.81
C ALA A 156 -13.34 6.94 5.44
N ALA A 157 -12.54 7.05 4.37
CA ALA A 157 -12.01 8.35 3.93
C ALA A 157 -13.09 9.30 3.37
N ASN A 158 -14.20 8.78 2.86
CA ASN A 158 -15.33 9.58 2.38
C ASN A 158 -16.27 9.99 3.50
N GLU A 159 -16.40 9.15 4.55
CA GLU A 159 -17.26 9.44 5.71
C GLU A 159 -16.64 10.46 6.66
N TYR A 160 -15.32 10.40 6.86
CA TYR A 160 -14.62 11.24 7.82
C TYR A 160 -13.87 12.39 7.16
N SER A 161 -13.78 13.52 7.86
CA SER A 161 -12.89 14.62 7.45
C SER A 161 -11.43 14.14 7.36
N PRO A 162 -10.60 14.72 6.47
CA PRO A 162 -9.21 14.29 6.29
C PRO A 162 -8.39 14.25 7.59
N ASN A 163 -8.64 15.19 8.51
CA ASN A 163 -7.94 15.26 9.79
C ASN A 163 -8.36 14.10 10.71
N THR A 164 -9.65 13.80 10.77
CA THR A 164 -10.20 12.69 11.56
C THR A 164 -9.73 11.34 11.03
N TYR A 165 -9.76 11.16 9.70
CA TYR A 165 -9.22 9.96 9.05
C TYR A 165 -7.75 9.74 9.41
N ARG A 166 -6.91 10.78 9.28
CA ARG A 166 -5.47 10.69 9.62
C ARG A 166 -5.25 10.40 11.09
N LYS A 167 -6.05 11.01 11.99
CA LYS A 167 -5.99 10.75 13.43
C LYS A 167 -6.20 9.26 13.72
N TYR A 168 -7.26 8.65 13.19
CA TYR A 168 -7.54 7.23 13.46
C TYR A 168 -6.52 6.30 12.80
N MET A 169 -6.09 6.57 11.56
CA MET A 169 -5.01 5.79 10.94
C MET A 169 -3.71 5.84 11.77
N LYS A 170 -3.36 7.01 12.32
CA LYS A 170 -2.17 7.16 13.17
C LYS A 170 -2.32 6.39 14.49
N LEU A 171 -3.50 6.44 15.10
CA LEU A 171 -3.79 5.66 16.31
C LEU A 171 -3.61 4.17 16.04
N PHE A 172 -4.27 3.63 15.00
CA PHE A 172 -4.14 2.20 14.66
C PHE A 172 -2.71 1.79 14.31
N ASN A 173 -1.98 2.62 13.55
CA ASN A 173 -0.57 2.35 13.24
C ASN A 173 0.37 2.49 14.45
N GLY A 174 -0.07 3.09 15.57
CA GLY A 174 0.72 3.21 16.79
C GLY A 174 0.50 2.06 17.78
N TYR A 175 -0.48 1.19 17.52
CA TYR A 175 -0.79 0.01 18.35
C TYR A 175 -0.29 -1.31 17.74
N GLY A 176 0.42 -1.24 16.60
CA GLY A 176 1.10 -2.35 15.95
C GLY A 176 2.55 -1.97 15.67
#